data_AF-A0A7Y4R4E8-F1
#
_entry.id   AF-A0A7Y4R4E8-F1
#
_cell.length_a   1.000
_cell.length_b   1.000
_cell.length_c   1.000
_cell.angle_alpha   90.00
_cell.angle_beta   90.00
_cell.angle_gamma   90.00
#
_symmetry.space_group_name_H-M   'P 1'
#
loop_
_entity.id
_entity.type
_entity.pdbx_description
1 polymer ?
#
loop_
_entity_poly.entity_id
_entity_poly.type
_entity_poly.pdbx_seq_one_letter_code
_entity_poly.pdbx_strand_id
1 'polypeptide(L)'
;MNIELSKYRNCLFEIKKRTEVIKQFVSKGKTTGYLITDVELICLQFRKIIELIALGSLVANKDVYSKERERFKEDWNARLIFQDLERMNPRFYPEPSMQIEKLNTTGEKYFHFEPIKTGYMTRTDALKIYEKCGGVLHADNPFKGERDIKEIRNKFSTWATRLITLMNHHSIILNNGHMVVGLMQGRDDGLPHVTLFGEVSGAEKQKLKDMMRN
;
A
#
# COMPACT_ATOMS: atom_id res chain seq x y z
N MET A 1 -7.90 -3.22 -21.85
CA MET A 1 -7.50 -3.38 -20.44
C MET A 1 -8.52 -2.64 -19.59
N ASN A 2 -9.26 -3.33 -18.74
CA ASN A 2 -10.30 -2.72 -17.91
C ASN A 2 -9.92 -2.92 -16.44
N ILE A 3 -8.99 -2.09 -15.95
CA ILE A 3 -8.65 -2.08 -14.53
C ILE A 3 -9.82 -1.44 -13.81
N GLU A 4 -10.36 -2.14 -12.81
CA GLU A 4 -11.43 -1.62 -11.97
C GLU A 4 -10.87 -0.60 -10.97
N LEU A 5 -10.42 0.57 -11.46
CA LEU A 5 -9.77 1.62 -10.66
C LEU A 5 -10.62 2.07 -9.48
N SER A 6 -11.95 2.00 -9.59
CA SER A 6 -12.88 2.25 -8.48
C SER A 6 -12.70 1.24 -7.34
N LYS A 7 -12.45 -0.04 -7.63
CA LYS A 7 -12.17 -1.07 -6.61
C LYS A 7 -10.83 -0.82 -5.93
N TYR A 8 -9.79 -0.48 -6.70
CA TYR A 8 -8.49 -0.10 -6.12
C TYR A 8 -8.63 1.12 -5.21
N ARG A 9 -9.38 2.14 -5.66
CA ARG A 9 -9.66 3.35 -4.89
C ARG A 9 -10.40 3.03 -3.59
N ASN A 10 -11.35 2.09 -3.62
CA ASN A 10 -12.05 1.66 -2.42
C ASN A 10 -11.11 0.98 -1.41
N CYS A 11 -10.18 0.12 -1.89
CA CYS A 11 -9.13 -0.43 -1.04
C CYS A 11 -8.29 0.69 -0.41
N LEU A 12 -7.87 1.68 -1.20
CA LEU A 12 -7.06 2.80 -0.71
C LEU A 12 -7.82 3.68 0.30
N PHE A 13 -9.12 3.87 0.10
CA PHE A 13 -9.99 4.57 1.04
C PHE A 13 -10.09 3.85 2.37
N GLU A 14 -10.28 2.54 2.37
CA GLU A 14 -10.32 1.76 3.61
C GLU A 14 -8.95 1.76 4.32
N ILE A 15 -7.85 1.64 3.57
CA ILE A 15 -6.49 1.78 4.12
C ILE A 15 -6.34 3.12 4.84
N LYS A 16 -6.71 4.23 4.17
CA LYS A 16 -6.68 5.57 4.75
C LYS A 16 -7.44 5.61 6.08
N LYS A 17 -8.70 5.16 6.11
CA LYS A 17 -9.50 5.14 7.35
C LYS A 17 -8.88 4.31 8.47
N ARG A 18 -8.29 3.16 8.14
CA ARG A 18 -7.60 2.32 9.14
C ARG A 18 -6.31 2.97 9.65
N THR A 19 -5.55 3.66 8.79
CA THR A 19 -4.38 4.44 9.24
C THR A 19 -4.77 5.61 10.15
N GLU A 20 -5.94 6.24 9.91
CA GLU A 20 -6.49 7.27 10.81
C GLU A 20 -6.77 6.70 12.21
N VAL A 21 -7.32 5.47 12.30
CA VAL A 21 -7.52 4.77 13.58
C VAL A 21 -6.18 4.51 14.27
N ILE A 22 -5.19 3.95 13.57
CA ILE A 22 -3.85 3.71 14.12
C ILE A 22 -3.25 5.01 14.69
N LYS A 23 -3.36 6.12 13.94
CA LYS A 23 -2.85 7.45 14.37
C LYS A 23 -3.50 7.93 15.66
N GLN A 24 -4.78 7.64 15.89
CA GLN A 24 -5.46 8.04 17.13
C GLN A 24 -4.87 7.37 18.37
N PHE A 25 -4.47 6.10 18.28
CA PHE A 25 -3.90 5.37 19.41
C PHE A 25 -2.40 5.62 19.55
N VAL A 26 -1.66 5.61 18.44
CA VAL A 26 -0.19 5.74 18.45
C VAL A 26 0.26 7.18 18.72
N SER A 27 -0.41 8.18 18.13
CA SER A 27 0.04 9.58 18.20
C SER A 27 -0.82 10.45 19.12
N LYS A 28 -2.12 10.14 19.26
CA LYS A 28 -3.05 10.95 20.07
C LYS A 28 -3.37 10.35 21.44
N GLY A 29 -2.75 9.22 21.79
CA GLY A 29 -2.89 8.59 23.11
C GLY A 29 -4.30 8.07 23.43
N LYS A 30 -5.14 7.82 22.42
CA LYS A 30 -6.42 7.12 22.66
C LYS A 30 -6.16 5.73 23.24
N THR A 31 -7.09 5.28 24.07
CA THR A 31 -7.07 3.96 24.70
C THR A 31 -8.50 3.41 24.84
N THR A 32 -8.61 2.09 24.81
CA THR A 32 -9.78 1.29 25.18
C THR A 32 -9.89 1.10 26.70
N GLY A 33 -8.90 1.56 27.47
CA GLY A 33 -8.82 1.37 28.93
C GLY A 33 -8.02 0.14 29.35
N TYR A 34 -7.65 -0.74 28.40
CA TYR A 34 -6.82 -1.91 28.66
C TYR A 34 -5.75 -2.09 27.57
N LEU A 35 -4.50 -2.32 28.00
CA LEU A 35 -3.35 -2.36 27.11
C LEU A 35 -3.45 -3.46 26.06
N ILE A 36 -3.99 -4.62 26.42
CA ILE A 36 -4.10 -5.76 25.48
C ILE A 36 -5.09 -5.41 24.38
N THR A 37 -6.26 -4.87 24.72
CA THR A 37 -7.27 -4.48 23.72
C THR A 37 -6.82 -3.32 22.84
N ASP A 38 -5.98 -2.40 23.34
CA ASP A 38 -5.31 -1.39 22.51
C ASP A 38 -4.38 -2.05 21.47
N VAL A 39 -3.60 -3.03 21.89
CA VAL A 39 -2.67 -3.76 21.03
C VAL A 39 -3.40 -4.62 20.01
N GLU A 40 -4.43 -5.36 20.42
CA GLU A 40 -5.29 -6.15 19.54
C GLU A 40 -5.96 -5.28 18.48
N LEU A 41 -6.54 -4.14 18.87
CA LEU A 41 -7.19 -3.22 17.94
C LEU A 41 -6.23 -2.73 16.86
N ILE A 42 -5.01 -2.33 17.24
CA ILE A 42 -3.99 -1.84 16.30
C ILE A 42 -3.46 -2.98 15.43
N CYS A 43 -3.22 -4.17 15.99
CA CYS A 43 -2.84 -5.36 15.24
C CYS A 43 -3.90 -5.75 14.21
N LEU A 44 -5.19 -5.65 14.55
CA LEU A 44 -6.29 -5.83 13.62
C LEU A 44 -6.22 -4.82 12.47
N GLN A 45 -5.98 -3.55 12.75
CA GLN A 45 -5.84 -2.54 11.69
C GLN A 45 -4.69 -2.85 10.75
N PHE A 46 -3.51 -3.21 11.26
CA PHE A 46 -2.37 -3.60 10.41
C PHE A 46 -2.69 -4.81 9.53
N ARG A 47 -3.32 -5.87 10.07
CA ARG A 47 -3.71 -7.04 9.27
C ARG A 47 -4.66 -6.67 8.15
N LYS A 48 -5.73 -5.93 8.45
CA LYS A 48 -6.71 -5.52 7.45
C LYS A 48 -6.08 -4.63 6.37
N ILE A 49 -5.16 -3.73 6.74
CA ILE A 49 -4.43 -2.91 5.77
C ILE A 49 -3.56 -3.78 4.85
N ILE A 50 -2.82 -4.76 5.39
CA ILE A 50 -1.98 -5.64 4.57
C ILE A 50 -2.82 -6.51 3.63
N GLU A 51 -3.99 -6.99 4.08
CA GLU A 51 -4.97 -7.66 3.21
C GLU A 51 -5.48 -6.73 2.11
N LEU A 52 -5.79 -5.48 2.41
CA LEU A 52 -6.22 -4.49 1.43
C LEU A 52 -5.12 -4.13 0.42
N ILE A 53 -3.84 -4.13 0.85
CA ILE A 53 -2.70 -3.97 -0.08
C ILE A 53 -2.65 -5.17 -1.04
N ALA A 54 -2.79 -6.39 -0.52
CA ALA A 54 -2.83 -7.60 -1.36
C ALA A 54 -4.00 -7.57 -2.36
N LEU A 55 -5.20 -7.23 -1.90
CA LEU A 55 -6.38 -7.12 -2.75
C LEU A 55 -6.27 -5.97 -3.75
N GLY A 56 -5.69 -4.84 -3.37
CA GLY A 56 -5.40 -3.73 -4.27
C GLY A 56 -4.43 -4.15 -5.39
N SER A 57 -3.33 -4.83 -5.03
CA SER A 57 -2.41 -5.41 -6.01
C SER A 57 -3.07 -6.45 -6.91
N LEU A 58 -4.01 -7.25 -6.38
CA LEU A 58 -4.81 -8.18 -7.19
C LEU A 58 -5.68 -7.42 -8.18
N VAL A 59 -6.38 -6.36 -7.76
CA VAL A 59 -7.18 -5.51 -8.66
C VAL A 59 -6.33 -4.92 -9.78
N ALA A 60 -5.13 -4.43 -9.46
CA ALA A 60 -4.19 -3.89 -10.45
C ALA A 60 -3.73 -4.95 -11.46
N ASN A 61 -3.62 -6.21 -11.05
CA ASN A 61 -3.13 -7.34 -11.85
C ASN A 61 -4.24 -8.32 -12.28
N LYS A 62 -5.51 -7.90 -12.23
CA LYS A 62 -6.67 -8.79 -12.46
C LYS A 62 -6.61 -9.53 -13.79
N ASP A 63 -6.14 -8.87 -14.85
CA ASP A 63 -6.08 -9.43 -16.21
C ASP A 63 -5.17 -10.67 -16.31
N VAL A 64 -4.11 -10.73 -15.50
CA VAL A 64 -3.22 -11.92 -15.44
C VAL A 64 -3.68 -12.87 -14.34
N TYR A 65 -4.14 -12.35 -13.20
CA TYR A 65 -4.53 -13.16 -12.04
C TYR A 65 -5.76 -14.05 -12.32
N SER A 66 -6.77 -13.50 -12.98
CA SER A 66 -8.03 -14.21 -13.26
C SER A 66 -7.89 -15.34 -14.30
N LYS A 67 -6.82 -15.34 -15.09
CA LYS A 67 -6.52 -16.42 -16.05
C LYS A 67 -5.93 -17.65 -15.38
N GLU A 68 -5.12 -17.43 -14.35
CA GLU A 68 -4.42 -18.49 -13.62
C GLU A 68 -5.26 -19.02 -12.43
N ARG A 69 -6.24 -18.26 -11.95
CA ARG A 69 -7.04 -18.63 -10.77
C ARG A 69 -8.54 -18.37 -10.93
N GLU A 70 -9.29 -19.43 -11.24
CA GLU A 70 -10.74 -19.35 -11.47
C GLU A 70 -11.54 -18.82 -10.25
N ARG A 71 -11.13 -19.20 -9.03
CA ARG A 71 -11.81 -18.82 -7.78
C ARG A 71 -11.26 -17.55 -7.12
N PHE A 72 -10.55 -16.68 -7.87
CA PHE A 72 -9.87 -15.49 -7.31
C PHE A 72 -10.74 -14.59 -6.41
N LYS A 73 -12.06 -14.61 -6.60
CA LYS A 73 -13.03 -13.86 -5.80
C LYS A 73 -13.07 -14.28 -4.33
N GLU A 74 -12.60 -15.48 -4.01
CA GLU A 74 -12.58 -16.03 -2.65
C GLU A 74 -11.25 -15.76 -1.92
N ASP A 75 -10.27 -15.14 -2.59
CA ASP A 75 -8.99 -14.85 -1.97
C ASP A 75 -9.09 -13.70 -0.98
N TRP A 76 -8.60 -13.97 0.23
CA TRP A 76 -8.49 -12.98 1.29
C TRP A 76 -7.13 -13.05 2.00
N ASN A 77 -6.41 -14.17 1.89
CA ASN A 77 -5.16 -14.38 2.60
C ASN A 77 -4.01 -13.63 1.91
N ALA A 78 -3.51 -12.57 2.55
CA ALA A 78 -2.46 -11.72 1.98
C ALA A 78 -1.19 -12.50 1.59
N ARG A 79 -0.81 -13.52 2.35
CA ARG A 79 0.39 -14.34 2.06
C ARG A 79 0.24 -15.11 0.75
N LEU A 80 -0.91 -15.75 0.55
CA LEU A 80 -1.18 -16.51 -0.67
C LEU A 80 -1.30 -15.58 -1.88
N ILE A 81 -2.04 -14.48 -1.74
CA ILE A 81 -2.18 -13.48 -2.82
C ILE A 81 -0.83 -12.92 -3.25
N PHE A 82 0.03 -12.54 -2.29
CA PHE A 82 1.38 -12.04 -2.61
C PHE A 82 2.24 -13.09 -3.31
N GLN A 83 2.18 -14.35 -2.88
CA GLN A 83 2.94 -15.44 -3.50
C GLN A 83 2.49 -15.67 -4.95
N ASP A 84 1.18 -15.66 -5.20
CA ASP A 84 0.63 -15.84 -6.54
C ASP A 84 0.96 -14.66 -7.45
N LEU A 85 0.77 -13.44 -6.97
CA LEU A 85 1.08 -12.23 -7.72
C LEU A 85 2.56 -12.10 -8.04
N GLU A 86 3.45 -12.49 -7.13
CA GLU A 86 4.90 -12.47 -7.37
C GLU A 86 5.30 -13.36 -8.56
N ARG A 87 4.68 -14.53 -8.68
CA ARG A 87 4.92 -15.44 -9.82
C ARG A 87 4.45 -14.85 -11.14
N MET A 88 3.37 -14.07 -11.11
CA MET A 88 2.73 -13.52 -12.32
C MET A 88 3.32 -12.17 -12.74
N ASN A 89 3.68 -11.32 -11.78
CA ASN A 89 4.24 -10.00 -11.98
C ASN A 89 5.21 -9.68 -10.82
N PRO A 90 6.53 -9.77 -11.00
CA PRO A 90 7.49 -9.43 -9.95
C PRO A 90 7.40 -8.00 -9.41
N ARG A 91 6.77 -7.07 -10.15
CA ARG A 91 6.55 -5.65 -9.77
C ARG A 91 5.13 -5.37 -9.28
N PHE A 92 4.41 -6.39 -8.81
CA PHE A 92 3.03 -6.26 -8.33
C PHE A 92 2.88 -5.45 -7.04
N TYR A 93 3.94 -5.37 -6.23
CA TYR A 93 3.89 -4.73 -4.92
C TYR A 93 4.03 -3.21 -5.06
N PRO A 94 3.34 -2.40 -4.26
CA PRO A 94 3.45 -0.94 -4.35
C PRO A 94 4.90 -0.44 -4.19
N GLU A 95 5.29 0.45 -5.10
CA GLU A 95 6.57 1.16 -5.07
C GLU A 95 6.31 2.63 -4.69
N PRO A 96 6.81 3.11 -3.53
CA PRO A 96 6.52 4.46 -3.08
C PRO A 96 7.33 5.50 -3.84
N SER A 97 6.72 6.66 -4.05
CA SER A 97 7.35 7.82 -4.68
C SER A 97 6.79 9.11 -4.10
N MET A 98 7.42 10.23 -4.40
CA MET A 98 6.91 11.57 -4.10
C MET A 98 6.78 12.40 -5.37
N GLN A 99 5.82 13.32 -5.37
CA GLN A 99 5.64 14.28 -6.45
C GLN A 99 6.49 15.51 -6.18
N ILE A 100 7.39 15.82 -7.11
CA ILE A 100 8.24 17.00 -7.05
C ILE A 100 7.84 17.91 -8.18
N GLU A 101 7.48 19.14 -7.85
CA GLU A 101 7.27 20.19 -8.84
C GLU A 101 8.63 20.60 -9.41
N LYS A 102 8.74 20.55 -10.74
CA LYS A 102 9.90 21.00 -11.50
C LYS A 102 9.43 22.02 -12.53
N LEU A 103 10.36 22.88 -12.94
CA LEU A 103 10.16 23.75 -14.09
C LEU A 103 10.78 23.08 -15.30
N ASN A 104 10.03 23.02 -16.40
CA ASN A 104 10.66 22.81 -17.69
C ASN A 104 11.41 24.09 -18.06
N THR A 105 12.09 24.00 -19.16
CA THR A 105 13.01 25.01 -19.62
C THR A 105 12.33 26.23 -20.26
N THR A 106 11.06 26.09 -20.65
CA THR A 106 10.16 27.21 -20.98
C THR A 106 9.56 27.89 -19.75
N GLY A 107 9.88 27.42 -18.54
CA GLY A 107 9.36 27.96 -17.27
C GLY A 107 8.00 27.38 -16.85
N GLU A 108 7.48 26.38 -17.54
CA GLU A 108 6.22 25.72 -17.19
C GLU A 108 6.42 24.67 -16.11
N LYS A 109 5.47 24.57 -15.18
CA LYS A 109 5.51 23.61 -14.09
C LYS A 109 5.09 22.22 -14.57
N TYR A 110 5.84 21.20 -14.18
CA TYR A 110 5.47 19.79 -14.32
C TYR A 110 5.78 19.01 -13.04
N PHE A 111 5.12 17.86 -12.86
CA PHE A 111 5.38 16.97 -11.74
C PHE A 111 6.30 15.82 -12.16
N HIS A 112 7.35 15.62 -11.39
CA HIS A 112 8.26 14.49 -11.50
C HIS A 112 8.04 13.53 -10.33
N PHE A 113 7.94 12.24 -10.61
CA PHE A 113 7.86 11.22 -9.56
C PHE A 113 9.27 10.78 -9.18
N GLU A 114 9.67 11.07 -7.93
CA GLU A 114 10.94 10.61 -7.38
C GLU A 114 10.71 9.38 -6.48
N PRO A 115 11.35 8.23 -6.76
CA PRO A 115 11.20 7.02 -5.95
C PRO A 115 11.72 7.20 -4.52
N ILE A 116 10.97 6.69 -3.54
CA ILE A 116 11.42 6.61 -2.14
C ILE A 116 12.18 5.30 -1.95
N LYS A 117 13.48 5.38 -1.65
CA LYS A 117 14.38 4.20 -1.63
C LYS A 117 14.44 3.46 -0.29
N THR A 118 14.12 4.12 0.82
CA THR A 118 14.22 3.55 2.17
C THR A 118 13.08 4.02 3.07
N GLY A 119 12.91 3.43 4.25
CA GLY A 119 11.95 3.90 5.24
C GLY A 119 10.48 3.56 4.95
N TYR A 120 10.21 2.70 3.97
CA TYR A 120 8.88 2.17 3.67
C TYR A 120 8.74 0.69 4.09
N MET A 121 7.51 0.19 4.10
CA MET A 121 7.18 -1.20 4.42
C MET A 121 7.36 -2.08 3.18
N THR A 122 8.41 -2.90 3.14
CA THR A 122 8.59 -3.85 2.04
C THR A 122 7.57 -4.98 2.14
N ARG A 123 7.40 -5.76 1.06
CA ARG A 123 6.57 -6.98 1.08
C ARG A 123 6.97 -7.93 2.23
N THR A 124 8.27 -8.13 2.44
CA THR A 124 8.79 -9.00 3.49
C THR A 124 8.44 -8.47 4.88
N ASP A 125 8.51 -7.15 5.08
CA ASP A 125 8.05 -6.54 6.33
C ASP A 125 6.54 -6.72 6.53
N ALA A 126 5.75 -6.51 5.47
CA ALA A 126 4.30 -6.67 5.52
C ALA A 126 3.92 -8.09 5.95
N LEU A 127 4.55 -9.14 5.39
CA LEU A 127 4.28 -10.52 5.80
C LEU A 127 4.66 -10.79 7.27
N LYS A 128 5.83 -10.32 7.71
CA LYS A 128 6.25 -10.46 9.12
C LYS A 128 5.26 -9.77 10.08
N ILE A 129 4.79 -8.58 9.72
CA ILE A 129 3.81 -7.82 10.52
C ILE A 129 2.45 -8.54 10.49
N TYR A 130 2.03 -9.03 9.34
CA TYR A 130 0.77 -9.78 9.17
C TYR A 130 0.72 -11.01 10.08
N GLU A 131 1.79 -11.81 10.08
CA GLU A 131 1.93 -12.99 10.92
C GLU A 131 2.00 -12.62 12.41
N LYS A 132 2.84 -11.64 12.80
CA LYS A 132 2.97 -11.22 14.20
C LYS A 132 1.64 -10.69 14.75
N CYS A 133 0.94 -9.85 13.99
CA CYS A 133 -0.39 -9.36 14.37
C CYS A 133 -1.44 -10.48 14.40
N GLY A 134 -1.33 -11.48 13.51
CA GLY A 134 -2.22 -12.65 13.52
C GLY A 134 -2.08 -13.45 14.80
N GLY A 135 -0.83 -13.70 15.19
CA GLY A 135 -0.49 -14.29 16.47
C GLY A 135 -1.22 -13.59 17.60
N VAL A 136 -1.03 -12.27 17.74
CA VAL A 136 -1.62 -11.43 18.81
C VAL A 136 -3.14 -11.58 18.92
N LEU A 137 -3.86 -11.68 17.80
CA LEU A 137 -5.32 -11.76 17.81
C LEU A 137 -5.88 -13.12 18.27
N HIS A 138 -5.05 -14.15 18.32
CA HIS A 138 -5.46 -15.42 18.91
C HIS A 138 -5.46 -15.33 20.44
N ALA A 139 -6.45 -15.94 21.07
CA ALA A 139 -6.46 -16.16 22.51
C ALA A 139 -5.20 -16.95 22.92
N ASP A 140 -4.60 -16.57 24.04
CA ASP A 140 -3.43 -17.27 24.56
C ASP A 140 -3.83 -18.58 25.22
N ASN A 141 -2.99 -19.60 25.01
CA ASN A 141 -3.07 -20.82 25.77
C ASN A 141 -2.51 -20.55 27.19
N PRO A 142 -3.25 -20.85 28.28
CA PRO A 142 -2.80 -20.61 29.66
C PRO A 142 -1.47 -21.28 30.04
N PHE A 143 -1.03 -22.30 29.30
CA PHE A 143 0.23 -23.02 29.54
C PHE A 143 1.41 -22.49 28.70
N LYS A 144 1.18 -21.51 27.83
CA LYS A 144 2.21 -20.90 27.01
C LYS A 144 2.77 -19.68 27.74
N GLY A 145 4.07 -19.41 27.56
CA GLY A 145 4.70 -18.19 28.10
C GLY A 145 3.99 -16.92 27.62
N GLU A 146 3.99 -15.90 28.48
CA GLU A 146 3.36 -14.61 28.20
C GLU A 146 3.96 -13.93 26.97
N ARG A 147 3.10 -13.29 26.17
CA ARG A 147 3.55 -12.45 25.05
C ARG A 147 3.97 -11.08 25.56
N ASP A 148 5.08 -10.57 25.02
CA ASP A 148 5.52 -9.20 25.32
C ASP A 148 4.68 -8.17 24.54
N ILE A 149 3.50 -7.88 25.09
CA ILE A 149 2.54 -6.89 24.56
C ILE A 149 3.17 -5.49 24.49
N LYS A 150 4.09 -5.16 25.41
CA LYS A 150 4.77 -3.86 25.43
C LYS A 150 5.77 -3.74 24.27
N GLU A 151 6.56 -4.78 24.01
CA GLU A 151 7.47 -4.87 22.86
C GLU A 151 6.72 -4.70 21.53
N ILE A 152 5.54 -5.34 21.40
CA ILE A 152 4.68 -5.17 20.22
C ILE A 152 4.21 -3.71 20.09
N ARG A 153 3.67 -3.14 21.17
CA ARG A 153 3.18 -1.74 21.18
C ARG A 153 4.26 -0.75 20.75
N ASN A 154 5.50 -0.95 21.21
CA ASN A 154 6.63 -0.07 20.90
C ASN A 154 6.98 -0.06 19.39
N LYS A 155 6.56 -1.07 18.63
CA LYS A 155 6.80 -1.16 17.18
C LYS A 155 5.78 -0.42 16.32
N PHE A 156 4.59 -0.11 16.88
CA PHE A 156 3.49 0.44 16.10
C PHE A 156 3.79 1.77 15.41
N SER A 157 4.52 2.67 16.08
CA SER A 157 4.92 3.94 15.47
C SER A 157 5.78 3.72 14.23
N THR A 158 6.81 2.88 14.34
CA THR A 158 7.69 2.54 13.21
C THR A 158 6.92 1.85 12.08
N TRP A 159 6.04 0.91 12.40
CA TRP A 159 5.21 0.23 11.40
C TRP A 159 4.26 1.19 10.68
N ALA A 160 3.60 2.08 11.43
CA ALA A 160 2.68 3.08 10.87
C ALA A 160 3.40 4.05 9.93
N THR A 161 4.56 4.58 10.34
CA THR A 161 5.38 5.46 9.50
C THR A 161 5.76 4.76 8.20
N ARG A 162 6.30 3.53 8.27
CA ARG A 162 6.72 2.77 7.09
C ARG A 162 5.56 2.43 6.14
N LEU A 163 4.39 2.13 6.71
CA LEU A 163 3.16 1.89 5.95
C LEU A 163 2.67 3.15 5.23
N ILE A 164 2.66 4.29 5.92
CA ILE A 164 2.23 5.56 5.32
C ILE A 164 3.22 5.96 4.22
N THR A 165 4.53 5.83 4.45
CA THR A 165 5.55 6.05 3.42
C THR A 165 5.31 5.17 2.18
N LEU A 166 4.94 3.90 2.37
CA LEU A 166 4.61 2.99 1.27
C LEU A 166 3.38 3.47 0.47
N MET A 167 2.29 3.81 1.15
CA MET A 167 0.97 3.92 0.51
C MET A 167 0.57 5.36 0.17
N ASN A 168 1.22 6.39 0.73
CA ASN A 168 0.76 7.77 0.57
C ASN A 168 0.77 8.23 -0.90
N HIS A 169 1.86 7.99 -1.62
CA HIS A 169 1.95 8.13 -3.06
C HIS A 169 2.78 6.96 -3.59
N HIS A 170 2.21 6.15 -4.47
CA HIS A 170 2.83 4.90 -4.90
C HIS A 170 2.38 4.50 -6.28
N SER A 171 3.12 3.56 -6.87
CA SER A 171 2.77 2.93 -8.13
C SER A 171 2.88 1.42 -8.07
N ILE A 172 2.05 0.75 -8.86
CA ILE A 172 2.22 -0.67 -9.20
C ILE A 172 2.45 -0.74 -10.70
N ILE A 173 3.56 -1.36 -11.11
CA ILE A 173 3.89 -1.51 -12.52
C ILE A 173 3.31 -2.84 -13.02
N LEU A 174 2.59 -2.80 -14.14
CA LEU A 174 1.90 -3.94 -14.73
C LEU A 174 2.79 -4.63 -15.77
N ASN A 175 2.44 -5.86 -16.15
CA ASN A 175 3.19 -6.67 -17.11
C ASN A 175 3.27 -6.06 -18.52
N ASN A 176 2.33 -5.18 -18.88
CA ASN A 176 2.33 -4.46 -20.15
C ASN A 176 3.06 -3.11 -20.10
N GLY A 177 3.79 -2.81 -19.02
CA GLY A 177 4.53 -1.55 -18.84
C GLY A 177 3.69 -0.37 -18.36
N HIS A 178 2.36 -0.48 -18.34
CA HIS A 178 1.49 0.51 -17.70
C HIS A 178 1.69 0.53 -16.19
N MET A 179 1.28 1.60 -15.52
CA MET A 179 1.35 1.70 -14.08
C MET A 179 0.06 2.28 -13.48
N VAL A 180 -0.41 1.67 -12.39
CA VAL A 180 -1.46 2.24 -11.54
C VAL A 180 -0.78 3.10 -10.50
N VAL A 181 -1.14 4.38 -10.42
CA VAL A 181 -0.63 5.34 -9.43
C VAL A 181 -1.73 5.64 -8.43
N GLY A 182 -1.44 5.42 -7.14
CA GLY A 182 -2.34 5.72 -6.04
C GLY A 182 -1.83 6.89 -5.21
N LEU A 183 -2.74 7.81 -4.86
CA LEU A 183 -2.52 8.91 -3.92
C LEU A 183 -3.54 8.79 -2.78
N MET A 184 -3.10 8.62 -1.55
CA MET A 184 -3.98 8.38 -0.40
C MET A 184 -4.64 9.67 0.13
N GLN A 185 -4.03 10.82 -0.15
CA GLN A 185 -4.45 12.14 0.32
C GLN A 185 -4.33 13.16 -0.82
N GLY A 186 -5.42 13.39 -1.54
CA GLY A 186 -5.53 14.52 -2.47
C GLY A 186 -5.35 15.86 -1.75
N ARG A 187 -4.67 16.81 -2.41
CA ARG A 187 -4.43 18.14 -1.84
C ARG A 187 -5.74 18.93 -1.65
N ASP A 188 -6.67 18.77 -2.59
CA ASP A 188 -7.86 19.63 -2.68
C ASP A 188 -9.05 19.07 -1.91
N ASP A 189 -9.28 17.76 -1.97
CA ASP A 189 -10.43 17.09 -1.35
C ASP A 189 -10.06 16.22 -0.14
N GLY A 190 -8.77 15.98 0.07
CA GLY A 190 -8.29 15.06 1.08
C GLY A 190 -8.71 13.61 0.86
N LEU A 191 -9.16 13.22 -0.33
CA LEU A 191 -9.63 11.87 -0.64
C LEU A 191 -8.55 11.05 -1.38
N PRO A 192 -8.69 9.72 -1.42
CA PRO A 192 -7.85 8.89 -2.26
C PRO A 192 -8.16 9.07 -3.75
N HIS A 193 -7.10 9.11 -4.56
CA HIS A 193 -7.14 9.19 -6.01
C HIS A 193 -6.32 8.05 -6.61
N VAL A 194 -6.76 7.55 -7.76
CA VAL A 194 -6.09 6.45 -8.48
C VAL A 194 -6.14 6.75 -9.96
N THR A 195 -4.98 6.71 -10.61
CA THR A 195 -4.83 7.02 -12.03
C THR A 195 -4.05 5.93 -12.72
N LEU A 196 -4.43 5.60 -13.95
CA LEU A 196 -3.69 4.69 -14.81
C LEU A 196 -2.81 5.50 -15.77
N PHE A 197 -1.51 5.20 -15.79
CA PHE A 197 -0.55 5.74 -16.74
C PHE A 197 -0.14 4.65 -17.73
N GLY A 198 -0.04 5.01 -19.01
CA GLY A 198 0.48 4.15 -20.07
C GLY A 198 1.81 4.66 -20.60
N GLU A 199 2.55 3.79 -21.30
CA GLU A 199 3.71 4.26 -22.07
C GLU A 199 3.24 5.11 -23.24
N VAL A 200 3.92 6.24 -23.41
CA VAL A 200 3.70 7.16 -24.52
C VAL A 200 4.51 6.68 -25.72
N SER A 201 3.93 6.77 -26.93
CA SER A 201 4.56 6.33 -28.18
C SER A 201 5.92 7.01 -28.42
N GLY A 202 6.81 6.39 -29.21
CA GLY A 202 8.17 6.91 -29.44
C GLY A 202 8.23 8.35 -29.94
N ALA A 203 7.31 8.75 -30.82
CA ALA A 203 7.23 10.10 -31.37
C ALA A 203 6.78 11.15 -30.34
N GLU A 204 5.80 10.82 -29.50
CA GLU A 204 5.37 11.69 -28.40
C GLU A 204 6.39 11.71 -27.25
N LYS A 205 7.05 10.59 -26.97
CA LYS A 205 8.14 10.50 -25.97
C LYS A 205 9.32 11.39 -26.35
N GLN A 206 9.65 11.48 -27.65
CA GLN A 206 10.68 12.38 -28.14
C GLN A 206 10.25 13.84 -28.01
N LYS A 207 9.02 14.20 -28.42
CA LYS A 207 8.46 15.55 -28.20
C LYS A 207 8.49 15.96 -26.72
N LEU A 208 8.06 15.08 -25.81
CA LEU A 208 8.10 15.34 -24.36
C LEU A 208 9.53 15.50 -23.84
N LYS A 209 10.47 14.67 -24.29
CA LYS A 209 11.89 14.80 -23.91
C LYS A 209 12.48 16.12 -24.40
N ASP A 210 12.14 16.55 -25.61
CA ASP A 210 12.63 17.80 -26.19
C ASP A 210 12.06 19.01 -25.46
N MET A 211 10.79 18.94 -25.02
CA MET A 211 10.16 19.94 -24.13
C MET A 211 10.78 19.99 -22.73
N MET A 212 11.38 18.89 -22.25
CA MET A 212 11.98 18.80 -20.92
C MET A 212 13.49 19.11 -20.88
N ARG A 213 14.16 19.20 -22.04
CA ARG A 213 15.63 19.32 -22.15
C ARG A 213 16.17 20.70 -22.55
N ASN A 214 15.34 21.64 -23.02
CA ASN A 214 15.79 22.86 -23.73
C ASN A 214 15.51 24.19 -23.04
#